data_AF-A0A1F7GBR3-F1
#
_entry.id   AF-A0A1F7GBR3-F1
#
_cell.length_a   1.000
_cell.length_b   1.000
_cell.length_c   1.000
_cell.angle_alpha   90.00
_cell.angle_beta   90.00
_cell.angle_gamma   90.00
#
_symmetry.space_group_name_H-M   'P 1'
#
loop_
_entity.id
_entity.type
_entity.pdbx_description
1 polymer ?
#
loop_
_entity_poly.entity_id
_entity_poly.type
_entity_poly.pdbx_seq_one_letter_code
_entity_poly.pdbx_strand_id
1 'polypeptide(L)'
;MLRRPESYEIDISSIELLKKIPSKSGWREREKYFIPAVSSSLEELESLKTTRNNSLGAFKPKSVEDFIIEDDSGEWNEKQQKVLQQSSLFKQDKCIQKKVPYKFRYLFHSSDKECNGHDIQIFDWETAQSYWRFNRVL
;
A
#
# COMPACT_ATOMS: atom_id res chain seq x y z
N MET A 1 -17.38 -14.51 9.45
CA MET A 1 -16.38 -14.15 8.43
C MET A 1 -16.89 -12.88 7.75
N LEU A 2 -16.30 -11.72 8.03
CA LEU A 2 -16.77 -10.44 7.49
C LEU A 2 -16.47 -10.40 5.98
N ARG A 3 -17.51 -10.32 5.14
CA ARG A 3 -17.37 -10.22 3.67
C ARG A 3 -16.68 -8.90 3.33
N ARG A 4 -15.55 -8.96 2.63
CA ARG A 4 -14.84 -7.76 2.13
C ARG A 4 -15.41 -7.43 0.74
N PRO A 5 -15.83 -6.18 0.47
CA PRO A 5 -16.34 -5.79 -0.85
C PRO A 5 -15.38 -6.07 -2.00
N GLU A 6 -14.07 -6.06 -1.74
CA GLU A 6 -13.04 -6.32 -2.76
C GLU A 6 -12.67 -7.81 -2.88
N SER A 7 -13.17 -8.68 -2.00
CA SER A 7 -12.93 -10.13 -2.04
C SER A 7 -14.09 -10.90 -2.66
N TYR A 8 -14.98 -10.23 -3.37
CA TYR A 8 -15.97 -10.92 -4.20
C TYR A 8 -15.23 -11.66 -5.32
N GLU A 9 -15.59 -12.93 -5.52
CA GLU A 9 -15.09 -13.73 -6.62
C GLU A 9 -15.58 -13.07 -7.92
N ILE A 10 -14.64 -12.58 -8.71
CA ILE A 10 -14.95 -11.91 -9.97
C ILE A 10 -15.38 -13.00 -10.94
N ASP A 11 -16.53 -12.81 -11.59
CA ASP A 11 -16.88 -13.65 -12.74
C ASP A 11 -15.92 -13.31 -13.88
N ILE A 12 -14.91 -14.15 -14.08
CA ILE A 12 -13.87 -13.98 -15.09
C ILE A 12 -14.50 -13.89 -16.49
N SER A 13 -15.63 -14.58 -16.72
CA SER A 13 -16.33 -14.54 -18.01
C SER A 13 -17.05 -13.22 -18.27
N SER A 14 -17.31 -12.43 -17.22
CA SER A 14 -17.89 -11.09 -17.32
C SER A 14 -16.87 -9.99 -17.62
N ILE A 15 -15.56 -10.30 -17.66
CA ILE A 15 -14.52 -9.31 -17.93
C ILE A 15 -14.55 -8.93 -19.40
N GLU A 16 -15.00 -7.71 -19.68
CA GLU A 16 -15.02 -7.14 -21.03
C GLU A 16 -13.92 -6.10 -21.22
N LEU A 17 -13.28 -6.13 -22.40
CA LEU A 17 -12.33 -5.09 -22.78
C LEU A 17 -13.08 -3.83 -23.20
N LEU A 18 -13.10 -2.84 -22.30
CA LEU A 18 -13.61 -1.51 -22.60
C LEU A 18 -12.60 -0.68 -23.43
N LYS A 19 -12.85 0.63 -23.54
CA LYS A 19 -11.96 1.57 -24.22
C LYS A 19 -10.54 1.51 -23.63
N LYS A 20 -9.54 1.35 -24.50
CA LYS A 20 -8.13 1.47 -24.13
C LYS A 20 -7.78 2.93 -23.82
N ILE A 21 -7.34 3.20 -22.60
CA ILE A 21 -6.84 4.52 -22.19
C ILE A 21 -5.32 4.55 -22.39
N PRO A 22 -4.77 5.42 -23.25
CA PRO A 22 -3.32 5.49 -23.48
C PRO A 22 -2.54 5.84 -22.21
N SER A 23 -1.29 5.41 -22.11
CA SER A 23 -0.40 5.71 -20.97
C SER A 23 0.31 7.06 -21.11
N LYS A 24 0.54 7.54 -22.34
CA LYS A 24 1.09 8.88 -22.61
C LYS A 24 -0.04 9.91 -22.60
N SER A 25 0.11 10.97 -21.80
CA SER A 25 -0.83 12.09 -21.69
C SER A 25 -2.27 11.74 -21.24
N GLY A 26 -2.51 10.50 -20.79
CA GLY A 26 -3.84 9.98 -20.45
C GLY A 26 -4.22 10.04 -18.97
N TRP A 27 -3.41 10.68 -18.11
CA TRP A 27 -3.67 10.69 -16.67
C TRP A 27 -5.03 11.28 -16.30
N ARG A 28 -5.45 12.36 -16.97
CA ARG A 28 -6.76 13.00 -16.74
C ARG A 28 -7.95 12.10 -17.08
N GLU A 29 -7.80 11.17 -18.03
CA GLU A 29 -8.86 10.20 -18.36
C GLU A 29 -8.85 9.03 -17.37
N ARG A 30 -7.66 8.58 -16.94
CA ARG A 30 -7.49 7.54 -15.91
C ARG A 30 -8.01 7.99 -14.54
N GLU A 31 -7.79 9.26 -14.20
CA GLU A 31 -8.22 9.87 -12.95
C GLU A 31 -9.72 9.69 -12.71
N LYS A 32 -10.54 9.75 -13.77
CA LYS A 32 -12.00 9.60 -13.67
C LYS A 32 -12.43 8.25 -13.09
N TYR A 33 -11.62 7.21 -13.29
CA TYR A 33 -11.88 5.87 -12.76
C TYR A 33 -11.33 5.68 -11.35
N PHE A 34 -10.34 6.47 -10.96
CA PHE A 34 -9.66 6.37 -9.66
C PHE A 34 -10.23 7.33 -8.61
N ILE A 35 -10.49 8.59 -8.97
CA ILE A 35 -11.03 9.64 -8.08
C ILE A 35 -12.24 9.18 -7.27
N PRO A 36 -13.23 8.46 -7.84
CA PRO A 36 -14.39 8.02 -7.07
C PRO A 36 -14.04 7.11 -5.88
N ALA A 37 -12.87 6.47 -5.91
CA ALA A 37 -12.34 5.63 -4.82
C ALA A 37 -11.37 6.39 -3.88
N VAL A 38 -11.17 7.70 -4.10
CA VAL A 38 -10.33 8.56 -3.27
C VAL A 38 -11.21 9.24 -2.23
N SER A 39 -10.99 8.90 -0.96
CA SER A 39 -11.62 9.54 0.19
C SER A 39 -10.98 10.89 0.51
N SER A 40 -11.71 11.72 1.25
CA SER A 40 -11.28 13.05 1.65
C SER A 40 -10.19 13.03 2.73
N SER A 41 -10.23 12.04 3.63
CA SER A 41 -9.32 11.93 4.76
C SER A 41 -8.98 10.47 5.08
N LEU A 42 -8.01 10.25 5.97
CA LEU A 42 -7.70 8.90 6.46
C LEU A 42 -8.80 8.41 7.41
N GLU A 43 -9.36 9.32 8.20
CA GLU A 43 -10.45 9.09 9.15
C GLU A 43 -11.70 8.55 8.42
N GLU A 44 -11.99 9.09 7.23
CA GLU A 44 -13.05 8.55 6.37
C GLU A 44 -12.76 7.11 5.93
N LEU A 45 -11.51 6.81 5.55
CA LEU A 45 -11.10 5.44 5.18
C LEU A 45 -11.22 4.48 6.36
N GLU A 46 -10.86 4.90 7.57
CA GLU A 46 -11.01 4.10 8.79
C GLU A 46 -12.49 3.83 9.12
N SER A 47 -13.35 4.83 8.93
CA SER A 47 -14.80 4.70 9.06
C SER A 47 -15.36 3.71 8.03
N LEU A 48 -14.97 3.83 6.76
CA LEU A 48 -15.38 2.91 5.68
C LEU A 48 -14.90 1.47 5.93
N LYS A 49 -13.68 1.30 6.44
CA LYS A 49 -13.17 0.01 6.87
C LYS A 49 -14.02 -0.60 7.99
N THR A 50 -14.44 0.20 8.96
CA THR A 50 -15.23 -0.29 10.10
C THR A 50 -16.68 -0.59 9.70
N THR A 51 -17.30 0.29 8.92
CA THR A 51 -18.72 0.24 8.59
C THR A 51 -19.03 -0.65 7.39
N ARG A 52 -18.14 -0.71 6.40
CA ARG A 52 -18.33 -1.43 5.14
C ARG A 52 -17.29 -2.51 4.87
N ASN A 53 -16.32 -2.67 5.78
CA ASN A 53 -15.22 -3.63 5.62
C ASN A 53 -14.40 -3.38 4.35
N ASN A 54 -14.35 -2.12 3.90
CA ASN A 54 -13.48 -1.70 2.81
C ASN A 54 -12.03 -1.95 3.22
N SER A 55 -11.28 -2.60 2.33
CA SER A 55 -9.89 -2.98 2.60
C SER A 55 -8.88 -2.27 1.73
N LEU A 56 -9.34 -1.50 0.76
CA LEU A 56 -8.52 -0.66 -0.10
C LEU A 56 -9.11 0.75 -0.16
N GLY A 57 -8.24 1.75 -0.20
CA GLY A 57 -8.63 3.14 -0.37
C GLY A 57 -7.43 4.03 -0.58
N ALA A 58 -7.69 5.24 -1.08
CA ALA A 58 -6.70 6.28 -1.25
C ALA A 58 -7.25 7.60 -0.72
N PHE A 59 -6.38 8.50 -0.29
CA PHE A 59 -6.73 9.87 0.07
C PHE A 59 -5.52 10.76 -0.19
N LYS A 60 -5.73 12.06 -0.21
CA LYS A 60 -4.64 13.04 -0.32
C LYS A 60 -4.38 13.66 1.06
N PRO A 61 -3.16 13.53 1.61
CA PRO A 61 -2.78 14.26 2.82
C PRO A 61 -2.91 15.78 2.62
N LYS A 62 -3.29 16.48 3.68
CA LYS A 62 -3.34 17.95 3.73
C LYS A 62 -1.91 18.53 3.75
N SER A 63 -1.05 17.94 4.57
CA SER A 63 0.37 18.27 4.67
C SER A 63 1.16 17.02 5.03
N VAL A 64 2.38 16.91 4.51
CA VAL A 64 3.36 15.90 4.93
C VAL A 64 4.40 16.66 5.74
N GLU A 65 4.51 16.31 7.02
CA GLU A 65 5.37 17.01 7.97
C GLU A 65 6.80 16.45 7.93
N ASP A 66 6.93 15.12 7.88
CA ASP A 66 8.25 14.48 7.92
C ASP A 66 8.25 13.10 7.26
N PHE A 67 9.45 12.66 6.88
CA PHE A 67 9.77 11.31 6.44
C PHE A 67 10.84 10.73 7.37
N ILE A 68 10.42 9.82 8.25
CA ILE A 68 11.29 9.26 9.28
C ILE A 68 11.90 7.95 8.76
N ILE A 69 13.22 7.84 8.92
CA ILE A 69 13.97 6.60 8.73
C ILE A 69 14.44 6.15 10.11
N GLU A 70 13.92 5.03 10.59
CA GLU A 70 14.26 4.46 11.89
C GLU A 70 15.08 3.18 11.71
N ASP A 71 16.04 2.94 12.60
CA ASP A 71 16.81 1.70 12.63
C ASP A 71 15.89 0.50 12.92
N ASP A 72 16.01 -0.54 12.08
CA ASP A 72 15.37 -1.85 12.23
C ASP A 72 16.36 -2.96 11.84
N SER A 73 17.62 -2.78 12.26
CA SER A 73 18.77 -3.66 11.99
C SER A 73 18.63 -5.07 12.58
N GLY A 74 17.59 -5.34 13.38
CA GLY A 74 17.30 -6.67 13.88
C GLY A 74 16.93 -7.66 12.77
N GLU A 75 17.04 -8.95 13.07
CA GLU A 75 16.61 -10.02 12.16
C GLU A 75 15.08 -10.02 11.93
N TRP A 76 14.63 -10.76 10.91
CA TRP A 76 13.21 -11.05 10.76
C TRP A 76 12.69 -11.73 12.03
N ASN A 77 11.59 -11.22 12.60
CA ASN A 77 10.98 -11.88 13.76
C ASN A 77 10.33 -13.22 13.35
N GLU A 78 10.03 -14.09 14.31
CA GLU A 78 9.51 -15.44 14.04
C GLU A 78 8.26 -15.46 13.16
N LYS A 79 7.36 -14.47 13.34
CA LYS A 79 6.14 -14.36 12.54
C LYS A 79 6.46 -14.01 11.09
N GLN A 80 7.38 -13.08 10.86
CA GLN A 80 7.85 -12.69 9.53
C GLN A 80 8.60 -13.84 8.85
N GLN A 81 9.46 -14.55 9.59
CA GLN A 81 10.16 -15.73 9.09
C GLN A 81 9.20 -16.80 8.58
N LYS A 82 8.13 -17.10 9.35
CA LYS A 82 7.09 -18.05 8.92
C LYS A 82 6.40 -17.65 7.62
N VAL A 83 6.14 -16.35 7.42
CA VAL A 83 5.55 -15.83 6.17
C VAL A 83 6.52 -15.98 5.00
N LEU A 84 7.80 -15.67 5.22
CA LEU A 84 8.84 -15.82 4.20
C LEU A 84 9.05 -17.29 3.79
N GLN A 85 8.95 -18.20 4.76
CA GLN A 85 9.07 -19.65 4.58
C GLN A 85 7.78 -20.31 4.05
N GLN A 86 6.66 -19.59 3.99
CA GLN A 86 5.40 -20.15 3.50
C GLN A 86 5.58 -20.63 2.06
N SER A 87 5.28 -21.89 1.77
CA SER A 87 5.38 -22.47 0.44
C SER A 87 4.50 -21.71 -0.56
N SER A 88 5.00 -21.46 -1.78
CA SER A 88 4.15 -20.93 -2.86
C SER A 88 3.50 -22.09 -3.61
N LEU A 89 2.20 -21.96 -3.90
CA LEU A 89 1.49 -22.91 -4.77
C LEU A 89 2.00 -22.91 -6.21
N PHE A 90 2.70 -21.85 -6.63
CA PHE A 90 3.08 -21.61 -8.03
C PHE A 90 4.58 -21.43 -8.27
N LYS A 91 5.41 -21.31 -7.22
CA LYS A 91 6.88 -21.19 -7.32
C LYS A 91 7.58 -22.08 -6.30
N GLN A 92 8.52 -22.91 -6.76
CA GLN A 92 9.24 -23.85 -5.91
C GLN A 92 10.40 -23.19 -5.13
N ASP A 93 10.99 -22.12 -5.64
CA ASP A 93 12.10 -21.41 -4.98
C ASP A 93 11.72 -19.98 -4.59
N LYS A 94 11.46 -19.77 -3.30
CA LYS A 94 11.43 -18.41 -2.73
C LYS A 94 12.85 -18.02 -2.34
N CYS A 95 13.45 -17.07 -3.06
CA CYS A 95 14.61 -16.35 -2.52
C CYS A 95 14.17 -15.55 -1.30
N ILE A 96 14.64 -15.94 -0.11
CA ILE A 96 14.44 -15.15 1.11
C ILE A 96 15.13 -13.81 0.88
N GLN A 97 14.35 -12.73 0.81
CA GLN A 97 14.89 -11.40 0.63
C GLN A 97 15.61 -10.94 1.90
N LYS A 98 16.79 -10.33 1.71
CA LYS A 98 17.52 -9.68 2.81
C LYS A 98 16.65 -8.58 3.40
N LYS A 99 16.55 -8.55 4.73
CA LYS A 99 15.85 -7.48 5.43
C LYS A 99 16.58 -6.16 5.23
N VAL A 100 15.83 -5.10 4.97
CA VAL A 100 16.34 -3.73 5.03
C VAL A 100 16.46 -3.34 6.52
N PRO A 101 17.60 -2.81 6.98
CA PRO A 101 17.82 -2.49 8.39
C PRO A 101 17.13 -1.19 8.80
N TYR A 102 16.05 -0.80 8.11
CA TYR A 102 15.34 0.45 8.35
C TYR A 102 13.83 0.27 8.17
N LYS A 103 13.08 1.00 8.99
CA LYS A 103 11.65 1.29 8.75
C LYS A 103 11.53 2.71 8.20
N PHE A 104 10.59 2.87 7.28
CA PHE A 104 10.29 4.14 6.65
C PHE A 104 8.88 4.56 7.06
N ARG A 105 8.72 5.78 7.55
CA ARG A 105 7.43 6.28 8.05
C ARG A 105 7.17 7.67 7.50
N TYR A 106 5.89 8.00 7.31
CA TYR A 106 5.46 9.37 7.05
C TYR A 106 4.72 9.92 8.26
N LEU A 107 5.09 11.14 8.65
CA LEU A 107 4.29 12.00 9.51
C LEU A 107 3.50 12.96 8.62
N PHE A 108 2.17 13.00 8.77
CA PHE A 108 1.32 13.84 7.93
C PHE A 108 -0.01 14.18 8.62
N HIS A 109 -0.72 15.18 8.10
CA HIS A 109 -2.09 15.51 8.50
C HIS A 109 -3.07 15.24 7.36
N SER A 110 -4.29 14.81 7.68
CA SER A 110 -5.40 14.75 6.74
C SER A 110 -6.19 16.07 6.74
N SER A 111 -7.19 16.21 5.88
CA SER A 111 -8.07 17.38 5.88
C SER A 111 -9.23 17.28 6.87
N ASP A 112 -9.28 16.23 7.70
CA ASP A 112 -10.32 16.07 8.71
C ASP A 112 -10.19 17.13 9.81
N LYS A 113 -11.32 17.51 10.43
CA LYS A 113 -11.35 18.48 11.53
C LYS A 113 -10.82 17.87 12.83
N GLU A 114 -11.01 16.57 13.01
CA GLU A 114 -10.57 15.83 14.20
C GLU A 114 -9.17 15.22 14.03
N CYS A 115 -8.46 15.58 12.94
CA CYS A 115 -7.13 15.08 12.66
C CYS A 115 -6.10 15.59 13.68
N ASN A 116 -5.45 14.67 14.38
CA ASN A 116 -4.39 14.97 15.36
C ASN A 116 -2.98 14.64 14.84
N GLY A 117 -2.85 14.42 13.52
CA GLY A 117 -1.63 13.93 12.89
C GLY A 117 -1.57 12.41 12.83
N HIS A 118 -0.89 11.91 11.81
CA HIS A 118 -0.78 10.50 11.47
C HIS A 118 0.69 10.10 11.33
N ASP A 119 1.00 8.92 11.84
CA ASP A 119 2.34 8.34 11.77
C ASP A 119 2.27 6.91 11.21
N ILE A 120 2.52 6.77 9.90
CA ILE A 120 2.29 5.51 9.17
C ILE A 120 3.58 4.98 8.57
N GLN A 121 3.86 3.70 8.84
CA GLN A 121 4.94 2.96 8.21
C GLN A 121 4.60 2.57 6.76
N ILE A 122 5.59 2.73 5.88
CA ILE A 122 5.56 2.24 4.51
C ILE A 122 6.01 0.77 4.50
N PHE A 123 5.13 -0.10 3.99
CA PHE A 123 5.44 -1.53 3.81
C PHE A 123 5.74 -1.91 2.35
N ASP A 124 5.76 -0.91 1.45
CA ASP A 124 6.01 -1.14 0.05
C ASP A 124 7.43 -1.67 -0.20
N TRP A 125 7.51 -2.76 -0.96
CA TRP A 125 8.77 -3.39 -1.36
C TRP A 125 9.64 -2.45 -2.21
N GLU A 126 9.05 -1.49 -2.92
CA GLU A 126 9.75 -0.52 -3.75
C GLU A 126 10.68 0.39 -2.92
N THR A 127 10.30 0.68 -1.67
CA THR A 127 11.15 1.45 -0.74
C THR A 127 12.40 0.64 -0.39
N ALA A 128 12.23 -0.65 -0.10
CA ALA A 128 13.33 -1.56 0.20
C ALA A 128 14.26 -1.77 -1.01
N GLN A 129 13.68 -1.94 -2.19
CA GLN A 129 14.44 -2.08 -3.43
C GLN A 129 15.23 -0.81 -3.78
N SER A 130 14.66 0.37 -3.51
CA SER A 130 15.31 1.67 -3.72
C SER A 130 16.53 1.82 -2.81
N TYR A 131 16.40 1.47 -1.53
CA TYR A 131 17.53 1.44 -0.60
C TYR A 131 18.67 0.57 -1.14
N TRP A 132 18.40 -0.68 -1.55
CA TRP A 132 19.44 -1.56 -2.11
C TRP A 132 20.05 -1.03 -3.40
N ARG A 133 19.28 -0.34 -4.23
CA ARG A 133 19.80 0.25 -5.46
C ARG A 133 20.76 1.40 -5.17
N PHE A 134 20.41 2.29 -4.25
CA PHE A 134 21.25 3.44 -3.91
C PHE A 134 22.51 3.03 -3.14
N ASN A 135 22.40 2.02 -2.28
CA ASN A 135 23.55 1.51 -1.52
C ASN A 135 24.57 0.72 -2.36
N ARG A 136 24.28 0.42 -3.63
CA ARG A 136 25.23 -0.19 -4.58
C ARG A 136 26.06 0.81 -5.36
N VAL A 137 25.78 2.11 -5.20
CA VAL A 137 26.45 3.22 -5.95
C VAL A 137 27.55 3.87 -5.10
N LEU A 138 27.78 3.39 -3.87
CA LEU A 138 28.92 3.70 -3.01
C LEU A 138 29.88 2.50 -2.98
#